data_AF-A0ABD5UCD0-F1
#
_entry.id   AF-A0ABD5UCD0-F1
#
_cell.length_a   1.000
_cell.length_b   1.000
_cell.length_c   1.000
_cell.angle_alpha   90.00
_cell.angle_beta   90.00
_cell.angle_gamma   90.00
#
_symmetry.space_group_name_H-M   'P 1'
#
loop_
_entity.id
_entity.type
_entity.pdbx_description
1 polymer ?
#
loop_
_entity_poly.entity_id
_entity_poly.type
_entity_poly.pdbx_seq_one_letter_code
_entity_poly.pdbx_strand_id
1 'polypeptide(L)'
;MQEFERKRLLERIDREGATVGASIPDTITVQDEEVDLRTFVFEIKRRDTVPEGERERVEQAKRNLRRERLQRKQRIENDEVSYEEGKTLVQSIIGIDRALEALGSLGPSNIEAEARAQEAADQKRWMRFLKQALGNDGGRRGRS
;
A
#
# COMPACT_ATOMS: atom_id res chain seq x y z
N MET A 1 24.48 11.39 2.97
CA MET A 1 24.80 11.50 1.52
C MET A 1 25.03 12.97 1.17
N GLN A 2 25.53 13.31 -0.03
CA GLN A 2 25.72 14.72 -0.39
C GLN A 2 24.37 15.41 -0.62
N GLU A 3 24.28 16.72 -0.34
CA GLU A 3 23.02 17.47 -0.43
C GLU A 3 22.36 17.40 -1.83
N PHE A 4 23.17 17.48 -2.89
CA PHE A 4 22.65 17.38 -4.26
C PHE A 4 22.10 15.97 -4.57
N GLU A 5 22.68 14.92 -3.99
CA GLU A 5 22.20 13.54 -4.14
C GLU A 5 20.84 13.38 -3.47
N ARG A 6 20.71 13.90 -2.24
CA ARG A 6 19.44 13.91 -1.49
C ARG A 6 18.35 14.66 -2.25
N LYS A 7 18.66 15.87 -2.74
CA LYS A 7 17.72 16.69 -3.51
C LYS A 7 17.22 15.95 -4.76
N ARG A 8 18.13 15.28 -5.49
CA ARG A 8 17.77 14.48 -6.67
C ARG A 8 16.84 13.31 -6.35
N LEU A 9 17.01 12.67 -5.19
CA LEU A 9 16.12 11.58 -4.75
C LEU A 9 14.71 12.13 -4.44
N LEU A 10 14.62 13.25 -3.72
CA LEU A 10 13.34 13.87 -3.36
C LEU A 10 12.60 14.42 -4.58
N GLU A 11 13.30 15.07 -5.51
CA GLU A 11 12.72 15.54 -6.78
C GLU A 11 12.13 14.39 -7.61
N ARG A 12 12.73 13.19 -7.53
CA ARG A 12 12.19 12.00 -8.20
C ARG A 12 10.89 11.50 -7.58
N ILE A 13 10.73 11.63 -6.26
CA ILE A 13 9.51 11.27 -5.54
C ILE A 13 8.37 12.24 -5.88
N ASP A 14 8.66 13.54 -5.87
CA ASP A 14 7.65 14.59 -6.01
C ASP A 14 7.32 14.94 -7.47
N ARG A 15 7.99 14.31 -8.45
CA ARG A 15 7.73 14.52 -9.88
C ARG A 15 6.31 14.09 -10.25
N GLU A 16 5.62 14.95 -11.00
CA GLU A 16 4.33 14.59 -11.62
C GLU A 16 4.48 13.35 -12.51
N GLY A 17 3.61 12.37 -12.31
CA GLY A 17 3.66 11.11 -13.04
C GLY A 17 4.82 10.19 -12.64
N ALA A 18 5.42 10.36 -11.46
CA ALA A 18 6.46 9.44 -10.95
C ALA A 18 6.01 7.96 -10.93
N THR A 19 4.70 7.71 -10.85
CA THR A 19 4.08 6.38 -10.86
C THR A 19 3.88 5.79 -12.27
N VAL A 20 4.07 6.59 -13.33
CA VAL A 20 3.91 6.12 -14.72
C VAL A 20 5.01 5.12 -15.06
N GLY A 21 4.61 3.91 -15.45
CA GLY A 21 5.53 2.80 -15.72
C GLY A 21 6.12 2.13 -14.47
N ALA A 22 5.78 2.61 -13.27
CA ALA A 22 6.18 1.96 -12.02
C ALA A 22 5.32 0.73 -11.72
N SER A 23 5.93 -0.30 -11.16
CA SER A 23 5.25 -1.48 -10.64
C SER A 23 4.85 -1.28 -9.18
N ILE A 24 3.74 -1.93 -8.80
CA ILE A 24 3.41 -2.10 -7.38
C ILE A 24 4.41 -3.11 -6.79
N PRO A 25 5.03 -2.81 -5.63
CA PRO A 25 5.94 -3.73 -4.95
C PRO A 25 5.23 -5.04 -4.61
N ASP A 26 5.92 -6.17 -4.76
CA ASP A 26 5.36 -7.48 -4.43
C ASP A 26 4.97 -7.52 -2.95
N THR A 27 5.90 -7.14 -2.07
CA THR A 27 5.69 -7.01 -0.63
C THR A 27 6.02 -5.61 -0.10
N ILE A 28 5.46 -5.30 1.07
CA ILE A 28 5.84 -4.14 1.87
C ILE A 28 5.83 -4.48 3.36
N THR A 29 6.77 -3.93 4.11
CA THR A 29 6.72 -3.99 5.57
C THR A 29 5.85 -2.86 6.12
N VAL A 30 4.85 -3.20 6.94
CA VAL A 30 3.98 -2.28 7.67
C VAL A 30 4.04 -2.67 9.14
N GLN A 31 4.47 -1.76 10.02
CA GLN A 31 4.54 -2.03 11.47
C GLN A 31 5.26 -3.37 11.81
N ASP A 32 6.42 -3.60 11.19
CA ASP A 32 7.23 -4.83 11.34
C ASP A 32 6.60 -6.12 10.79
N GLU A 33 5.49 -6.04 10.05
CA GLU A 33 4.87 -7.17 9.36
C GLU A 33 5.02 -7.05 7.85
N GLU A 34 5.44 -8.13 7.19
CA GLU A 34 5.51 -8.19 5.73
C GLU A 34 4.15 -8.52 5.13
N VAL A 35 3.75 -7.72 4.15
CA VAL A 35 2.42 -7.74 3.51
C VAL A 35 2.59 -7.92 2.01
N ASP A 36 1.83 -8.85 1.40
CA ASP A 36 1.73 -9.04 -0.06
C ASP A 36 0.94 -7.91 -0.75
N LEU A 37 1.54 -6.72 -0.84
CA LEU A 37 0.91 -5.51 -1.35
C LEU A 37 0.37 -5.67 -2.78
N ARG A 38 1.17 -6.27 -3.68
CA ARG A 38 0.77 -6.47 -5.07
C ARG A 38 -0.48 -7.34 -5.17
N THR A 39 -0.46 -8.49 -4.49
CA THR A 39 -1.58 -9.43 -4.49
C THR A 39 -2.84 -8.75 -3.93
N PHE A 40 -2.71 -8.02 -2.83
CA PHE A 40 -3.80 -7.24 -2.24
C PHE A 40 -4.42 -6.25 -3.23
N VAL A 41 -3.61 -5.43 -3.90
CA VAL A 41 -4.12 -4.45 -4.86
C VAL A 41 -4.76 -5.13 -6.07
N PHE A 42 -4.17 -6.19 -6.61
CA PHE A 42 -4.76 -6.91 -7.76
C PHE A 42 -6.10 -7.53 -7.42
N GLU A 43 -6.22 -8.21 -6.28
CA GLU A 43 -7.49 -8.81 -5.84
C GLU A 43 -8.58 -7.77 -5.65
N ILE A 44 -8.21 -6.60 -5.14
CA ILE A 44 -9.13 -5.46 -5.00
C ILE A 44 -9.56 -4.93 -6.38
N LYS A 45 -8.64 -4.78 -7.34
CA LYS A 45 -8.96 -4.32 -8.70
C LYS A 45 -9.75 -5.31 -9.54
N ARG A 46 -9.70 -6.61 -9.22
CA ARG A 46 -10.47 -7.65 -9.92
C ARG A 46 -11.95 -7.62 -9.61
N ARG A 47 -12.37 -6.87 -8.58
CA ARG A 47 -13.78 -6.72 -8.20
C ARG A 47 -14.26 -5.32 -8.55
N ASP A 48 -15.50 -5.24 -9.00
CA ASP A 48 -16.16 -3.97 -9.32
C ASP A 48 -16.52 -3.18 -8.04
N THR A 49 -16.60 -3.86 -6.89
CA THR A 49 -17.05 -3.28 -5.62
C THR A 49 -16.31 -3.88 -4.43
N VAL A 50 -15.98 -3.05 -3.45
CA VAL A 50 -15.52 -3.48 -2.11
C VAL A 50 -16.75 -3.65 -1.20
N PRO A 51 -17.09 -4.88 -0.77
CA PRO A 51 -18.16 -5.09 0.20
C PRO A 51 -18.03 -4.22 1.45
N GLU A 52 -19.17 -3.81 1.97
CA GLU A 52 -19.29 -2.79 3.01
C GLU A 52 -18.44 -3.10 4.26
N GLY A 53 -18.43 -4.35 4.72
CA GLY A 53 -17.66 -4.80 5.90
C GLY A 53 -16.13 -4.77 5.75
N GLU A 54 -15.62 -4.47 4.56
CA GLU A 54 -14.17 -4.40 4.30
C GLU A 54 -13.72 -3.03 3.79
N ARG A 55 -14.65 -2.10 3.57
CA ARG A 55 -14.33 -0.69 3.26
C ARG A 55 -13.41 -0.11 4.32
N GLU A 56 -13.68 -0.40 5.59
CA GLU A 56 -12.86 0.03 6.72
C GLU A 56 -11.44 -0.55 6.64
N ARG A 57 -11.28 -1.84 6.28
CA ARG A 57 -9.95 -2.45 6.12
C ARG A 57 -9.16 -1.85 4.95
N VAL A 58 -9.83 -1.56 3.84
CA VAL A 58 -9.21 -0.88 2.68
C VAL A 58 -8.77 0.54 3.07
N GLU A 59 -9.59 1.28 3.80
CA GLU A 59 -9.22 2.61 4.29
C GLU A 59 -8.08 2.55 5.32
N GLN A 60 -8.07 1.55 6.20
CA GLN A 60 -6.95 1.30 7.11
C GLN A 60 -5.65 0.98 6.35
N ALA A 61 -5.72 0.14 5.31
CA ALA A 61 -4.59 -0.16 4.44
C ALA A 61 -4.04 1.10 3.77
N LYS A 62 -4.90 1.95 3.20
CA LYS A 62 -4.51 3.25 2.61
C LYS A 62 -3.85 4.16 3.66
N ARG A 63 -4.36 4.21 4.89
CA ARG A 63 -3.76 5.01 5.98
C ARG A 63 -2.37 4.50 6.33
N ASN A 64 -2.20 3.19 6.45
CA ASN A 64 -0.91 2.56 6.73
C ASN A 64 0.10 2.83 5.60
N LEU A 65 -0.30 2.63 4.34
CA LEU A 65 0.53 2.94 3.17
C LEU A 65 0.96 4.41 3.12
N ARG A 66 0.07 5.36 3.42
CA ARG A 66 0.43 6.78 3.50
C ARG A 66 1.45 7.08 4.60
N ARG A 67 1.32 6.42 5.76
CA ARG A 67 2.29 6.53 6.86
C ARG A 67 3.65 5.97 6.44
N GLU A 68 3.67 4.79 5.85
CA GLU A 68 4.87 4.11 5.35
C GLU A 68 5.59 4.94 4.27
N ARG A 69 4.84 5.55 3.36
CA ARG A 69 5.36 6.50 2.36
C ARG A 69 6.06 7.68 3.03
N LEU A 70 5.39 8.31 4.01
CA LEU A 70 5.91 9.48 4.71
C LEU A 70 7.18 9.15 5.49
N GLN A 71 7.21 8.04 6.23
CA GLN A 71 8.39 7.61 6.98
C GLN A 71 9.61 7.38 6.06
N ARG A 72 9.42 6.72 4.91
CA ARG A 72 10.51 6.53 3.94
C ARG A 72 11.01 7.86 3.37
N LYS A 73 10.11 8.80 3.08
CA LYS A 73 10.48 10.14 2.62
C LYS A 73 11.30 10.88 3.69
N GLN A 74 10.86 10.85 4.94
CA GLN A 74 11.56 11.48 6.06
C GLN A 74 12.97 10.92 6.27
N ARG A 75 13.17 9.60 6.13
CA ARG A 75 14.51 8.98 6.20
C ARG A 75 15.48 9.55 5.15
N ILE A 76 14.97 9.85 3.94
CA ILE A 76 15.77 10.52 2.90
C ILE A 76 16.00 11.99 3.25
N GLU A 77 14.97 12.71 3.69
CA GLU A 77 15.04 14.14 4.06
C GLU A 77 16.03 14.40 5.20
N ASN A 78 16.03 13.54 6.21
CA ASN A 78 16.86 13.62 7.41
C ASN A 78 18.28 13.07 7.19
N ASP A 79 18.60 12.60 5.98
CA ASP A 79 19.89 11.97 5.67
C ASP A 79 20.24 10.75 6.53
N GLU A 80 19.21 9.97 6.92
CA GLU A 80 19.35 8.78 7.79
C GLU A 80 19.78 7.52 7.03
N VAL A 81 19.99 7.62 5.72
CA VAL A 81 20.32 6.50 4.83
C VAL A 81 21.44 6.86 3.86
N SER A 82 22.14 5.85 3.36
CA SER A 82 23.09 6.03 2.26
C SER A 82 22.37 6.39 0.95
N TYR A 83 23.11 6.88 -0.04
CA TYR A 83 22.54 7.20 -1.35
C TYR A 83 21.94 5.97 -2.04
N GLU A 84 22.58 4.81 -1.94
CA GLU A 84 22.06 3.55 -2.52
C GLU A 84 20.77 3.10 -1.84
N GLU A 85 20.72 3.12 -0.51
CA GLU A 85 19.49 2.84 0.24
C GLU A 85 18.40 3.88 -0.08
N GLY A 86 18.77 5.14 -0.26
CA GLY A 86 17.87 6.20 -0.69
C GLY A 86 17.22 5.90 -2.04
N LYS A 87 17.94 5.33 -3.02
CA LYS A 87 17.34 4.90 -4.30
C LYS A 87 16.31 3.80 -4.10
N THR A 88 16.59 2.83 -3.23
CA THR A 88 15.65 1.75 -2.90
C THR A 88 14.41 2.31 -2.22
N LEU A 89 14.57 3.27 -1.29
CA LEU A 89 13.45 3.96 -0.66
C LEU A 89 12.61 4.75 -1.67
N VAL A 90 13.24 5.44 -2.64
CA VAL A 90 12.51 6.13 -3.73
C VAL A 90 11.68 5.14 -4.55
N GLN A 91 12.25 3.99 -4.94
CA GLN A 91 11.50 2.96 -5.67
C GLN A 91 10.31 2.43 -4.85
N SER A 92 10.53 2.18 -3.55
CA SER A 92 9.49 1.74 -2.64
C SER A 92 8.37 2.78 -2.50
N ILE A 93 8.72 4.07 -2.34
CA ILE A 93 7.76 5.18 -2.25
C ILE A 93 6.91 5.29 -3.52
N ILE A 94 7.53 5.26 -4.70
CA ILE A 94 6.80 5.32 -5.98
C ILE A 94 5.86 4.11 -6.12
N GLY A 95 6.30 2.94 -5.68
CA GLY A 95 5.48 1.74 -5.66
C GLY A 95 4.28 1.85 -4.71
N ILE A 96 4.45 2.47 -3.54
CA ILE A 96 3.37 2.79 -2.61
C ILE A 96 2.38 3.77 -3.24
N ASP A 97 2.86 4.82 -3.90
CA ASP A 97 2.02 5.81 -4.58
C ASP A 97 1.17 5.14 -5.67
N ARG A 98 1.76 4.20 -6.41
CA ARG A 98 1.04 3.41 -7.41
C ARG A 98 -0.03 2.52 -6.78
N ALA A 99 0.26 1.88 -5.64
CA ALA A 99 -0.72 1.10 -4.90
C ALA A 99 -1.87 1.98 -4.40
N LEU A 100 -1.56 3.16 -3.86
CA LEU A 100 -2.56 4.12 -3.37
C LEU A 100 -3.48 4.63 -4.49
N GLU A 101 -2.95 4.91 -5.67
CA GLU A 101 -3.76 5.25 -6.87
C GLU A 101 -4.72 4.10 -7.23
N ALA A 102 -4.21 2.86 -7.27
CA ALA A 102 -4.99 1.68 -7.60
C ALA A 102 -6.10 1.36 -6.58
N LEU A 103 -5.87 1.64 -5.29
CA LEU A 103 -6.87 1.53 -4.23
C LEU A 103 -7.82 2.74 -4.20
N GLY A 104 -7.36 3.89 -4.68
CA GLY A 104 -8.10 5.15 -4.73
C GLY A 104 -9.19 5.17 -5.81
N SER A 105 -8.98 4.45 -6.93
CA SER A 105 -9.99 4.32 -7.99
C SER A 105 -11.29 3.63 -7.54
N LEU A 106 -11.34 3.09 -6.33
CA LEU A 106 -12.50 2.40 -5.75
C LEU A 106 -13.26 3.24 -4.70
N GLY A 107 -13.12 4.57 -4.74
CA GLY A 107 -13.93 5.51 -3.96
C GLY A 107 -15.39 5.59 -4.45
N PRO A 108 -16.29 6.34 -3.76
CA PRO A 108 -17.75 6.27 -3.89
C PRO A 108 -18.35 6.62 -5.27
N SER A 109 -17.53 6.84 -6.30
CA SER A 109 -17.96 7.16 -7.66
C SER A 109 -18.26 5.95 -8.56
N ASN A 110 -18.28 4.71 -8.05
CA ASN A 110 -18.57 3.54 -8.91
C ASN A 110 -19.47 2.46 -8.29
N ILE A 111 -20.33 2.82 -7.33
CA ILE A 111 -21.34 1.89 -6.78
C ILE A 111 -22.74 2.41 -7.13
N GLU A 112 -22.94 2.76 -8.39
CA GLU A 112 -24.26 2.74 -9.03
C GLU A 112 -24.23 1.64 -10.09
N ALA A 113 -24.43 0.39 -9.67
CA ALA A 113 -25.09 -0.65 -10.44
C ALA A 113 -25.11 -1.95 -9.63
N GLU A 114 -26.32 -2.46 -9.42
CA GLU A 114 -26.57 -3.78 -8.86
C GLU A 114 -25.93 -4.89 -9.70
N ALA A 115 -25.32 -5.87 -9.02
CA ALA A 115 -25.39 -7.26 -9.46
C ALA A 115 -25.39 -8.16 -8.24
N ARG A 116 -26.58 -8.68 -7.90
CA ARG A 116 -26.77 -9.63 -6.81
C ARG A 116 -26.25 -11.02 -7.16
N ALA A 117 -25.91 -11.72 -6.08
CA ALA A 117 -26.11 -13.15 -5.87
C ALA A 117 -25.12 -14.14 -6.51
N GLN A 118 -23.86 -14.08 -6.07
CA GLN A 118 -23.07 -15.31 -5.89
C GLN A 118 -22.04 -15.29 -4.74
N GLU A 119 -22.13 -14.32 -3.82
CA GLU A 119 -20.92 -13.85 -3.14
C GLU A 119 -20.72 -14.27 -1.68
N ALA A 120 -21.52 -15.16 -1.08
CA ALA A 120 -21.26 -15.53 0.33
C ALA A 120 -19.96 -16.34 0.51
N ALA A 121 -19.64 -17.23 -0.43
CA ALA A 121 -18.41 -18.02 -0.40
C ALA A 121 -17.19 -17.18 -0.81
N ASP A 122 -17.34 -16.32 -1.81
CA ASP A 122 -16.28 -15.45 -2.31
C ASP A 122 -15.99 -14.28 -1.37
N GLN A 123 -16.98 -13.81 -0.61
CA GLN A 123 -16.79 -12.89 0.51
C GLN A 123 -15.99 -13.58 1.62
N LYS A 124 -16.33 -14.82 2.01
CA LYS A 124 -15.57 -15.57 3.05
C LYS A 124 -14.12 -15.82 2.68
N ARG A 125 -13.85 -16.17 1.42
CA ARG A 125 -12.49 -16.41 0.92
C ARG A 125 -11.67 -15.12 0.93
N TRP A 126 -12.29 -14.02 0.51
CA TRP A 126 -11.69 -12.69 0.51
C TRP A 126 -11.44 -12.14 1.92
N MET A 127 -12.38 -12.33 2.86
CA MET A 127 -12.21 -11.97 4.27
C MET A 127 -10.98 -12.64 4.90
N ARG A 128 -10.71 -13.92 4.57
CA ARG A 128 -9.52 -14.63 5.07
C ARG A 128 -8.23 -14.06 4.49
N PHE A 129 -8.23 -13.75 3.20
CA PHE A 129 -7.08 -13.18 2.51
C PHE A 129 -6.75 -11.77 3.01
N LEU A 130 -7.75 -10.90 3.20
CA LEU A 130 -7.52 -9.56 3.73
C LEU A 130 -6.94 -9.55 5.14
N LYS A 131 -7.37 -10.48 6.00
CA LYS A 131 -6.78 -10.66 7.34
C LYS A 131 -5.32 -11.12 7.28
N GLN A 132 -4.98 -11.94 6.30
CA GLN A 132 -3.61 -12.43 6.11
C GLN A 132 -2.71 -11.34 5.52
N ALA A 133 -3.23 -10.54 4.59
CA ALA A 133 -2.48 -9.47 3.94
C ALA A 133 -2.32 -8.23 4.82
N LEU A 134 -3.27 -7.89 5.69
CA LEU A 134 -3.20 -6.64 6.47
C LEU A 134 -2.74 -6.80 7.92
N GLY A 135 -2.41 -8.01 8.35
CA GLY A 135 -2.05 -8.29 9.73
C GLY A 135 -3.28 -8.24 10.64
N ASN A 136 -3.57 -9.34 11.32
CA ASN A 136 -4.63 -9.37 12.31
C ASN A 136 -4.06 -8.92 13.66
N ASP A 137 -4.57 -7.79 14.18
CA ASP A 137 -4.47 -7.44 15.60
C ASP A 137 -4.84 -8.66 16.46
N GLY A 138 -3.88 -9.16 17.25
CA GLY A 138 -4.14 -10.13 18.30
C GLY A 138 -3.12 -11.27 18.38
N GLY A 139 -2.01 -11.05 19.10
CA GLY A 139 -1.13 -12.15 19.49
C GLY A 139 0.20 -11.72 20.09
N ARG A 140 0.16 -11.15 21.30
CA ARG A 140 1.32 -10.91 22.19
C ARG A 140 2.44 -11.94 21.99
N ARG A 141 3.61 -11.44 21.59
CA ARG A 141 4.89 -12.02 22.03
C ARG A 141 4.96 -11.86 23.56
N GLY A 142 5.07 -12.97 24.25
CA GLY A 142 5.19 -13.03 25.71
C GLY A 142 5.44 -14.46 26.15
N ARG A 143 6.55 -15.03 25.69
CA ARG A 143 7.14 -16.24 26.28
C ARG A 143 7.73 -15.82 27.62
N SER A 144 7.20 -16.34 28.73
CA SER A 144 7.89 -16.53 30.00
C SER A 144 7.19 -17.65 30.75
#